data_AF-A0A1G9BKM5-F1
#
_entry.id   AF-A0A1G9BKM5-F1
#
_cell.length_a   1.000
_cell.length_b   1.000
_cell.length_c   1.000
_cell.angle_alpha   90.00
_cell.angle_beta   90.00
_cell.angle_gamma   90.00
#
_symmetry.space_group_name_H-M   'P 1'
#
loop_
_entity.id
_entity.type
_entity.pdbx_description
1 polymer ?
#
loop_
_entity_poly.entity_id
_entity_poly.type
_entity_poly.pdbx_seq_one_letter_code
_entity_poly.pdbx_strand_id
1 'polypeptide(L)'
;MRQHYKFPLLVWLTSVLVGPKLTLILFKFSATGEFSVSTGYWKLYLPAVLVGGVLSAPCFFVLWFCYDVLLKRNEPVWLIRLVLLLVSLLCCVSLFTLMSLAGLTKFWSGDTFSLIGAYSLPLFVGALLFKVEEQQVII
;
A
#
# COMPACT_ATOMS: atom_id res chain seq x y z
N MET A 1 17.69 2.62 20.76
CA MET A 1 16.25 2.37 20.51
C MET A 1 16.12 1.99 19.04
N ARG A 2 15.87 0.70 18.77
CA ARG A 2 16.00 0.07 17.44
C ARG A 2 14.91 0.60 16.49
N GLN A 3 15.27 0.81 15.23
CA GLN A 3 14.49 1.52 14.21
C GLN A 3 13.37 0.63 13.63
N HIS A 4 12.46 0.14 14.49
CA HIS A 4 11.36 -0.77 14.14
C HIS A 4 10.29 -0.16 13.19
N TYR A 5 10.47 1.07 12.74
CA TYR A 5 9.60 1.72 11.76
C TYR A 5 10.07 1.52 10.31
N LYS A 6 11.32 1.09 10.08
CA LYS A 6 11.89 1.03 8.72
C LYS A 6 11.11 0.11 7.79
N PHE A 7 10.79 -1.09 8.25
CA PHE A 7 10.06 -2.07 7.44
C PHE A 7 8.67 -1.55 7.02
N PRO A 8 7.76 -1.19 7.95
CA PRO A 8 6.44 -0.70 7.57
C PRO A 8 6.50 0.61 6.77
N LEU A 9 7.51 1.47 7.04
CA LEU A 9 7.69 2.71 6.29
C LEU A 9 8.12 2.47 4.84
N LEU A 10 9.05 1.54 4.59
CA LEU A 10 9.45 1.18 3.24
C LEU A 10 8.30 0.56 2.45
N VAL A 11 7.57 -0.37 3.06
CA VAL A 11 6.37 -0.99 2.45
C VAL A 11 5.33 0.06 2.10
N TRP A 12 5.01 0.96 3.03
CA TRP A 12 4.06 2.04 2.80
C TRP A 12 4.55 3.01 1.70
N LEU A 13 5.81 3.46 1.76
CA LEU A 13 6.39 4.36 0.77
C LEU A 13 6.38 3.74 -0.63
N THR A 14 6.67 2.45 -0.76
CA THR A 14 6.57 1.75 -2.05
C THR A 14 5.15 1.76 -2.59
N SER A 15 4.14 1.57 -1.76
CA SER A 15 2.74 1.66 -2.21
C SER A 15 2.35 3.08 -2.62
N VAL A 16 2.74 4.08 -1.83
CA VAL A 16 2.45 5.49 -2.12
C VAL A 16 3.15 5.99 -3.39
N LEU A 17 4.34 5.46 -3.72
CA LEU A 17 5.07 5.87 -4.93
C LEU A 17 4.72 5.03 -6.16
N VAL A 18 4.55 3.71 -6.00
CA VAL A 18 4.32 2.80 -7.13
C VAL A 18 2.83 2.67 -7.46
N GLY A 19 1.95 2.72 -6.45
CA GLY A 19 0.49 2.62 -6.60
C GLY A 19 -0.07 3.67 -7.57
N PRO A 20 0.17 4.98 -7.36
CA PRO A 20 -0.28 6.02 -8.28
C PRO A 20 0.27 5.84 -9.71
N LYS A 21 1.51 5.34 -9.87
CA LYS A 21 2.04 5.04 -11.20
C LYS A 21 1.26 3.95 -11.90
N LEU A 22 1.00 2.84 -11.20
CA LEU A 22 0.22 1.71 -11.71
C LEU A 22 -1.20 2.14 -12.07
N THR A 23 -1.85 2.90 -11.18
CA THR A 23 -3.19 3.44 -11.44
C THR A 23 -3.24 4.31 -12.69
N LEU A 24 -2.29 5.23 -12.86
CA LEU A 24 -2.25 6.11 -14.02
C LEU A 24 -1.98 5.34 -15.32
N ILE A 25 -1.12 4.31 -15.28
CA ILE A 25 -0.86 3.44 -16.43
C ILE A 25 -2.13 2.66 -16.80
N LEU A 26 -2.80 2.05 -15.82
CA LEU A 26 -4.04 1.29 -16.04
C LEU A 26 -5.17 2.17 -16.58
N PHE A 27 -5.34 3.38 -16.03
CA PHE A 27 -6.36 4.31 -16.49
C PHE A 27 -6.13 4.74 -17.94
N LYS A 28 -4.88 5.07 -18.30
CA LYS A 28 -4.54 5.45 -19.67
C LYS A 28 -4.70 4.27 -20.65
N PHE A 29 -4.29 3.07 -20.24
CA PHE A 29 -4.48 1.86 -21.03
C PHE A 29 -5.96 1.58 -21.28
N SER A 30 -6.80 1.67 -20.26
CA SER A 30 -8.25 1.49 -20.39
C SER A 30 -8.90 2.55 -21.30
N ALA A 31 -8.42 3.80 -21.26
CA ALA A 31 -8.99 4.89 -22.04
C ALA A 31 -8.53 4.94 -23.51
N THR A 32 -7.30 4.50 -23.82
CA THR A 32 -6.68 4.73 -25.14
C THR A 32 -6.09 3.49 -25.79
N GLY A 33 -5.95 2.37 -25.08
CA GLY A 33 -5.27 1.16 -25.57
C GLY A 33 -3.75 1.31 -25.75
N GLU A 34 -3.17 2.49 -25.52
CA GLU A 34 -1.75 2.78 -25.71
C GLU A 34 -0.98 2.89 -24.40
N PHE A 35 0.15 2.20 -24.32
CA PHE A 35 1.16 2.38 -23.26
C PHE A 35 2.11 3.52 -23.60
N SER A 36 1.66 4.78 -23.52
CA SER A 36 2.56 5.94 -23.69
C SER A 36 2.63 6.79 -22.42
N VAL A 37 3.84 7.05 -21.90
CA VAL A 37 4.05 7.98 -20.78
C VAL A 37 4.21 9.39 -21.35
N SER A 38 3.10 10.13 -21.46
CA SER A 38 3.10 11.51 -21.97
C SER A 38 3.64 12.49 -20.93
N THR A 39 4.19 13.63 -21.33
CA THR A 39 4.67 14.71 -20.43
C THR A 39 3.60 15.27 -19.49
N GLY A 40 2.31 15.13 -19.80
CA GLY A 40 1.19 15.44 -18.90
C GLY A 40 1.09 14.51 -17.67
N TYR A 41 1.74 13.35 -17.72
CA TYR A 41 1.77 12.33 -16.67
C TYR A 41 2.31 12.86 -15.34
N TRP A 42 3.38 13.68 -15.38
CA TRP A 42 3.99 14.19 -14.15
C TRP A 42 3.12 15.19 -13.40
N LYS A 43 2.27 15.93 -14.11
CA LYS A 43 1.36 16.91 -13.49
C LYS A 43 0.28 16.25 -12.63
N LEU A 44 -0.17 15.05 -13.00
CA LEU A 44 -1.17 14.29 -12.26
C LEU A 44 -0.55 13.34 -11.22
N TYR A 45 0.69 12.92 -11.42
CA TYR A 45 1.39 12.03 -10.50
C TYR A 45 1.65 12.68 -9.14
N LEU A 46 2.22 13.89 -9.10
CA LEU A 46 2.55 14.56 -7.84
C LEU A 46 1.34 14.76 -6.91
N PRO A 47 0.18 15.30 -7.38
CA PRO A 47 -1.00 15.40 -6.53
C PRO A 47 -1.56 14.03 -6.14
N ALA A 48 -1.50 13.01 -7.02
CA ALA A 48 -1.94 11.66 -6.67
C ALA A 48 -1.09 11.03 -5.56
N VAL A 49 0.23 11.23 -5.58
CA VAL A 49 1.14 10.79 -4.51
C VAL A 49 0.85 11.54 -3.21
N LEU A 50 0.63 12.86 -3.25
CA LEU A 50 0.32 13.66 -2.07
C LEU A 50 -1.02 13.24 -1.43
N VAL A 51 -2.08 13.15 -2.24
CA VAL A 51 -3.41 12.72 -1.78
C VAL A 51 -3.36 11.29 -1.27
N GLY A 52 -2.75 10.37 -2.03
CA GLY A 52 -2.59 8.98 -1.62
C GLY A 52 -1.76 8.83 -0.34
N GLY A 53 -0.69 9.62 -0.18
CA GLY A 53 0.14 9.63 1.02
C GLY A 53 -0.62 10.13 2.24
N VAL A 54 -1.31 11.27 2.14
CA VAL A 54 -2.09 11.83 3.26
C VAL A 54 -3.22 10.90 3.66
N LEU A 55 -3.98 10.37 2.69
CA LEU A 55 -5.12 9.51 2.97
C LEU A 55 -4.71 8.12 3.49
N SER A 56 -3.54 7.60 3.10
CA SER A 56 -3.05 6.30 3.57
C SER A 56 -2.17 6.37 4.82
N ALA A 57 -1.88 7.57 5.35
CA ALA A 57 -1.11 7.74 6.58
C ALA A 57 -1.72 7.00 7.79
N PRO A 58 -3.06 6.97 8.01
CA PRO A 58 -3.66 6.18 9.09
C PRO A 58 -3.34 4.68 8.96
N CYS A 59 -3.31 4.15 7.74
CA CYS A 59 -2.98 2.76 7.48
C CYS A 59 -1.52 2.43 7.77
N PHE A 60 -0.60 3.38 7.57
CA PHE A 60 0.78 3.24 8.01
C PHE A 60 0.86 3.05 9.53
N PHE A 61 0.12 3.84 10.32
CA PHE A 61 0.13 3.69 11.78
C PHE A 61 -0.41 2.34 12.24
N VAL A 62 -1.48 1.84 11.59
CA VAL A 62 -2.01 0.50 11.87
C VAL A 62 -0.98 -0.59 11.55
N LEU A 63 -0.33 -0.52 10.38
CA LEU A 63 0.72 -1.46 9.98
C LEU A 63 1.92 -1.43 10.92
N TRP A 64 2.35 -0.24 11.32
CA TRP A 64 3.45 -0.06 12.28
C TRP A 64 3.10 -0.64 13.65
N PHE A 65 1.90 -0.36 14.16
CA PHE A 65 1.43 -0.92 15.43
C PHE A 65 1.35 -2.44 15.40
N CYS A 66 0.78 -3.03 14.34
CA CYS A 66 0.75 -4.48 14.15
C CYS A 66 2.17 -5.06 14.10
N TYR A 67 3.08 -4.43 13.37
CA TYR A 67 4.47 -4.89 13.29
C TYR A 67 5.18 -4.85 14.66
N ASP A 68 5.03 -3.76 15.42
CA ASP A 68 5.62 -3.62 16.76
C ASP A 68 5.09 -4.66 17.75
N VAL A 69 3.78 -4.93 17.73
CA VAL A 69 3.16 -5.96 18.58
C VAL A 69 3.67 -7.37 18.22
N LEU A 70 3.77 -7.69 16.93
CA LEU A 70 4.23 -9.00 16.47
C LEU A 70 5.72 -9.23 16.76
N LEU A 71 6.55 -8.19 16.62
CA LEU A 71 7.95 -8.24 17.04
C LEU A 71 8.09 -8.49 18.55
N LYS A 72 7.29 -7.81 19.37
CA LYS A 72 7.31 -8.00 20.84
C LYS A 72 6.89 -9.40 21.29
N ARG A 73 6.06 -10.07 20.50
CA ARG A 73 5.64 -11.46 20.74
C ARG A 73 6.65 -12.50 20.25
N ASN A 74 7.74 -12.07 19.61
CA ASN A 74 8.76 -12.94 19.03
C ASN A 74 8.16 -13.96 18.05
N GLU A 75 7.14 -13.52 17.29
CA GLU A 75 6.45 -14.35 16.31
C GLU A 75 7.37 -14.69 15.13
N PRO A 76 7.18 -15.83 14.47
CA PRO A 76 8.04 -16.21 13.36
C PRO A 76 7.83 -15.27 12.16
N VAL A 77 8.91 -14.98 11.43
CA VAL A 77 8.95 -13.97 10.34
C VAL A 77 7.85 -14.17 9.28
N TRP A 78 7.52 -15.42 8.95
CA TRP A 78 6.48 -15.74 7.98
C TRP A 78 5.08 -15.34 8.47
N LEU A 79 4.80 -15.48 9.77
CA LEU A 79 3.54 -15.05 10.39
C LEU A 79 3.46 -13.53 10.42
N ILE A 80 4.57 -12.85 10.75
CA ILE A 80 4.64 -11.38 10.69
C ILE A 80 4.28 -10.88 9.29
N ARG A 81 4.86 -11.49 8.25
CA ARG A 81 4.57 -11.17 6.85
C ARG A 81 3.10 -11.42 6.52
N LEU A 82 2.56 -12.59 6.86
CA LEU A 82 1.18 -12.94 6.55
C LEU A 82 0.17 -11.99 7.23
N VAL A 83 0.38 -11.65 8.50
CA VAL A 83 -0.48 -10.70 9.20
C VAL A 83 -0.37 -9.30 8.58
N LEU A 84 0.83 -8.83 8.28
CA LEU A 84 1.01 -7.52 7.64
C LEU A 84 0.38 -7.46 6.25
N LEU A 85 0.41 -8.55 5.48
CA LEU A 85 -0.28 -8.65 4.19
C LEU A 85 -1.80 -8.53 4.36
N LEU A 86 -2.37 -9.28 5.30
CA LEU A 86 -3.81 -9.23 5.57
C LEU A 86 -4.25 -7.85 6.06
N VAL A 87 -3.50 -7.24 6.98
CA VAL A 87 -3.76 -5.89 7.50
C VAL A 87 -3.62 -4.85 6.39
N SER A 88 -2.61 -4.98 5.52
CA SER A 88 -2.42 -4.09 4.36
C SER A 88 -3.61 -4.16 3.40
N LEU A 89 -4.06 -5.38 3.07
CA LEU A 89 -5.21 -5.59 2.20
C LEU A 89 -6.49 -4.99 2.81
N LEU A 90 -6.74 -5.25 4.10
CA LEU A 90 -7.85 -4.67 4.84
C LEU A 90 -7.79 -3.14 4.85
N CYS A 91 -6.63 -2.56 5.11
CA CYS A 91 -6.40 -1.11 5.05
C CYS A 91 -6.74 -0.52 3.68
N CYS A 92 -6.28 -1.14 2.59
CA CYS A 92 -6.64 -0.73 1.24
C CYS A 92 -8.15 -0.79 1.00
N VAL A 93 -8.79 -1.91 1.32
CA VAL A 93 -10.24 -2.08 1.15
C VAL A 93 -11.00 -1.03 1.97
N SER A 94 -10.64 -0.83 3.24
CA SER A 94 -11.27 0.17 4.11
C SER A 94 -11.09 1.60 3.60
N LEU A 95 -9.91 1.98 3.13
CA LEU A 95 -9.67 3.31 2.55
C LEU A 95 -10.56 3.55 1.32
N PHE A 96 -10.58 2.62 0.38
CA PHE A 96 -11.41 2.76 -0.81
C PHE A 96 -12.91 2.72 -0.47
N THR A 97 -13.31 1.92 0.52
CA THR A 97 -14.70 1.90 1.01
C THR A 97 -15.08 3.25 1.62
N LEU A 98 -14.22 3.82 2.47
CA LEU A 98 -14.44 5.14 3.08
C LEU A 98 -14.50 6.26 2.03
N MET A 99 -13.65 6.21 1.01
CA MET A 99 -13.71 7.17 -0.09
C MET A 99 -14.95 6.98 -0.96
N SER A 100 -15.42 5.74 -1.14
CA SER A 100 -16.61 5.42 -1.92
C SER A 100 -17.92 5.57 -1.16
N LEU A 101 -17.91 5.81 0.16
CA LEU A 101 -19.12 6.15 0.92
C LEU A 101 -19.81 7.41 0.39
N ALA A 102 -19.10 8.25 -0.37
CA ALA A 102 -19.68 9.36 -1.12
C ALA A 102 -20.48 8.95 -2.39
N GLY A 103 -20.45 7.66 -2.79
CA GLY A 103 -21.02 7.16 -4.05
C GLY A 103 -21.30 5.64 -4.06
N LEU A 104 -21.95 5.14 -3.00
CA LEU A 104 -22.16 3.71 -2.67
C LEU A 104 -22.78 2.81 -3.76
N THR A 105 -23.34 3.34 -4.84
CA THR A 105 -24.02 2.52 -5.87
C THR A 105 -23.07 1.88 -6.88
N LYS A 106 -21.79 2.28 -6.95
CA LYS A 106 -20.81 1.73 -7.92
C LYS A 106 -19.53 1.19 -7.28
N PHE A 107 -19.51 0.93 -5.97
CA PHE A 107 -18.28 0.52 -5.27
C PHE A 107 -17.67 -0.76 -5.85
N TRP A 108 -18.49 -1.72 -6.25
CA TRP A 108 -18.05 -2.99 -6.84
C TRP A 108 -17.87 -2.94 -8.37
N SER A 109 -17.59 -1.76 -8.95
CA SER A 109 -17.20 -1.65 -10.35
C SER A 109 -15.78 -2.18 -10.59
N GLY A 110 -15.50 -2.62 -11.82
CA GLY A 110 -14.17 -3.08 -12.23
C GLY A 110 -13.06 -2.05 -12.01
N ASP A 111 -13.41 -0.76 -12.01
CA ASP A 111 -12.47 0.35 -11.76
C ASP A 111 -11.97 0.36 -10.31
N THR A 112 -12.85 0.12 -9.34
CA THR A 112 -12.47 0.04 -7.92
C THR A 112 -11.58 -1.16 -7.65
N PHE A 113 -11.85 -2.31 -8.27
CA PHE A 113 -10.98 -3.48 -8.18
C PHE A 113 -9.60 -3.22 -8.75
N SER A 114 -9.53 -2.51 -9.89
CA SER A 114 -8.27 -2.13 -10.52
C SER A 114 -7.48 -1.15 -9.65
N LEU A 115 -8.15 -0.25 -8.93
CA LEU A 115 -7.53 0.63 -7.93
C LEU A 115 -7.02 -0.15 -6.72
N ILE A 116 -7.85 -1.02 -6.11
CA ILE A 116 -7.41 -1.87 -4.99
C ILE A 116 -6.21 -2.72 -5.41
N GLY A 117 -6.25 -3.32 -6.61
CA GLY A 117 -5.15 -4.07 -7.19
C GLY A 117 -3.88 -3.22 -7.32
N ALA A 118 -3.97 -2.04 -7.93
CA ALA A 118 -2.83 -1.16 -8.17
C ALA A 118 -2.10 -0.72 -6.88
N TYR A 119 -2.83 -0.56 -5.76
CA TYR A 119 -2.23 -0.17 -4.47
C TYR A 119 -1.83 -1.36 -3.60
N SER A 120 -2.52 -2.50 -3.71
CA SER A 120 -2.21 -3.72 -2.96
C SER A 120 -1.02 -4.50 -3.54
N LEU A 121 -0.83 -4.54 -4.86
CA LEU A 121 0.29 -5.24 -5.49
C LEU A 121 1.66 -4.74 -5.01
N PRO A 122 1.92 -3.41 -4.97
CA PRO A 122 3.14 -2.88 -4.37
C PRO A 122 3.30 -3.19 -2.89
N LEU A 123 2.20 -3.28 -2.12
CA LEU A 123 2.23 -3.68 -0.71
C LEU A 123 2.64 -5.15 -0.56
N PHE A 124 2.09 -6.04 -1.40
CA PHE A 124 2.47 -7.45 -1.44
C PHE A 124 3.94 -7.63 -1.80
N VAL A 125 4.38 -6.96 -2.88
CA VAL A 125 5.77 -7.02 -3.35
C VAL A 125 6.71 -6.44 -2.29
N GLY A 126 6.36 -5.29 -1.70
CA GLY A 126 7.15 -4.68 -0.63
C GLY A 126 7.29 -5.59 0.59
N ALA A 127 6.20 -6.19 1.07
CA ALA A 127 6.22 -7.07 2.24
C ALA A 127 7.03 -8.37 2.02
N LEU A 128 7.10 -8.85 0.77
CA LEU A 128 7.89 -10.04 0.41
C LEU A 128 9.37 -9.71 0.20
N LEU A 129 9.67 -8.59 -0.47
CA LEU A 129 11.03 -8.21 -0.85
C LEU A 129 11.81 -7.54 0.29
N PHE A 130 11.15 -6.73 1.13
CA PHE A 130 11.85 -6.08 2.22
C PHE A 130 12.24 -7.08 3.31
N LYS A 131 13.44 -6.87 3.86
CA LYS A 131 13.96 -7.70 4.95
C LYS A 131 13.26 -7.29 6.24
N VAL A 132 12.59 -8.23 6.88
CA VAL A 132 12.05 -8.05 8.23
C VAL A 132 13.23 -7.96 9.19
N GLU A 133 13.24 -6.97 10.06
CA GLU A 133 14.29 -6.83 11.07
C GLU A 133 14.12 -7.97 12.08
N GLU A 134 14.97 -8.99 12.00
CA GLU A 134 15.02 -10.06 13.01
C GLU A 134 15.56 -9.46 14.30
N GLN A 135 14.81 -9.61 15.41
CA GLN A 135 15.40 -9.37 16.72
C GLN A 135 16.53 -10.39 16.88
N GLN A 136 17.78 -9.93 16.77
CA GLN A 136 18.93 -10.68 17.27
C GLN A 136 18.66 -10.95 18.74
N VAL A 137 18.27 -12.18 19.04
CA VAL A 137 18.29 -12.76 20.38
C VAL A 137 19.77 -12.76 20.76
N ILE A 138 20.16 -11.80 21.59
CA ILE A 138 21.45 -11.85 22.27
C ILE A 138 21.26 -12.95 23.31
N ILE A 139 21.80 -14.14 23.02
CA ILE A 139 21.98 -15.22 24.00
C ILE A 139 23.30 -14.96 24.72
#